data_AF-A0A529GI01-F1
#
_entry.id   AF-A0A529GI01-F1
#
_cell.length_a   1.000
_cell.length_b   1.000
_cell.length_c   1.000
_cell.angle_alpha   90.00
_cell.angle_beta   90.00
_cell.angle_gamma   90.00
#
_symmetry.space_group_name_H-M   'P 1'
#
loop_
_entity.id
_entity.type
_entity.pdbx_description
1 polymer ?
#
loop_
_entity_poly.entity_id
_entity_poly.type
_entity_poly.pdbx_seq_one_letter_code
_entity_poly.pdbx_strand_id
1 'polypeptide(L)' 'MRSGASAPLALTDTGHGIQAFARRQLGRLVGAGLFTLVAFGVAGLATWNVADPSFSHATDNIVTNAMGYAGA' A
#
# COMPACT_ATOMS: atom_id res chain seq x y z
N MET A 1 23.80 -10.89 46.49
CA MET A 1 23.56 -9.68 45.67
C MET A 1 23.70 -10.10 44.21
N ARG A 2 22.61 -10.13 43.44
CA ARG A 2 22.64 -10.53 42.03
C ARG A 2 23.19 -9.35 41.23
N SER A 3 24.39 -9.47 40.69
CA SER A 3 24.90 -8.52 39.70
C SER A 3 23.99 -8.60 38.48
N GLY A 4 23.12 -7.61 38.31
CA GLY A 4 22.39 -7.42 37.07
C GLY A 4 23.40 -7.10 35.99
N ALA A 5 23.71 -8.07 35.14
CA ALA A 5 24.46 -7.82 33.92
C ALA A 5 23.62 -6.86 33.07
N SER A 6 23.96 -5.58 33.11
CA SER A 6 23.50 -4.62 32.12
C SER A 6 24.08 -5.09 30.80
N ALA A 7 23.28 -5.81 30.00
CA ALA A 7 23.66 -6.12 28.64
C ALA A 7 24.02 -4.78 28.00
N PRO A 8 25.26 -4.58 27.53
CA PRO A 8 25.60 -3.39 26.80
C PRO A 8 24.63 -3.37 25.62
N LEU A 9 23.64 -2.47 25.70
CA LEU A 9 22.66 -2.29 24.66
C LEU A 9 23.50 -2.02 23.41
N ALA A 10 23.34 -2.86 22.38
CA ALA A 10 24.22 -2.96 21.21
C ALA A 10 24.26 -1.70 20.31
N LEU A 11 24.10 -0.52 20.90
CA LEU A 11 24.29 0.80 20.31
C LEU A 11 25.76 1.12 20.03
N THR A 12 26.73 0.32 20.48
CA THR A 12 28.11 0.48 20.02
C THR A 12 28.29 0.00 18.57
N ASP A 13 27.36 -0.82 18.05
CA ASP A 13 27.31 -1.31 16.65
C ASP A 13 26.13 -0.70 15.86
N THR A 14 25.79 0.56 16.19
CA THR A 14 24.57 1.25 15.72
C THR A 14 24.42 1.28 14.20
N GLY A 15 25.53 1.36 13.46
CA GLY A 15 25.51 1.39 11.99
C GLY A 15 24.87 0.13 11.39
N HIS A 16 25.24 -1.05 11.88
CA HIS A 16 24.68 -2.32 11.40
C HIS A 16 23.28 -2.58 11.92
N GLY A 17 22.99 -2.21 13.18
CA GLY A 17 21.66 -2.37 13.77
C GLY A 17 20.58 -1.54 13.06
N ILE A 18 20.84 -0.26 12.82
CA ILE A 18 19.93 0.64 12.12
C ILE A 18 19.77 0.22 10.65
N GLN A 19 20.85 -0.17 9.98
CA GLN A 19 20.78 -0.67 8.61
C GLN A 19 19.93 -1.95 8.48
N ALA A 20 20.11 -2.90 9.41
CA ALA A 20 19.33 -4.13 9.42
C ALA A 20 17.84 -3.87 9.71
N PHE A 21 17.55 -2.94 10.63
CA PHE A 21 16.20 -2.48 10.90
C PHE A 21 15.56 -1.80 9.68
N ALA A 22 16.27 -0.84 9.08
CA ALA A 22 15.80 -0.10 7.91
C ALA A 22 15.50 -1.05 6.74
N ARG A 23 16.35 -2.05 6.50
CA ARG A 23 16.14 -3.04 5.44
C ARG A 23 14.87 -3.88 5.65
N ARG A 24 14.55 -4.23 6.91
CA ARG A 24 13.31 -4.93 7.25
C ARG A 24 12.08 -4.03 7.07
N GLN A 25 12.16 -2.77 7.49
CA GLN A 25 11.06 -1.83 7.29
C GLN A 25 10.82 -1.55 5.81
N LEU A 26 11.87 -1.37 5.01
CA LEU A 26 11.77 -1.24 3.56
C LEU A 26 11.09 -2.44 2.92
N GLY A 27 11.47 -3.66 3.29
CA GLY A 27 10.81 -4.87 2.80
C GLY A 27 9.31 -4.89 3.12
N ARG A 28 8.92 -4.50 4.34
CA ARG A 28 7.51 -4.39 4.76
C ARG A 28 6.75 -3.31 3.99
N LEU A 29 7.37 -2.14 3.80
CA LEU A 29 6.78 -1.03 3.05
C LEU A 29 6.60 -1.38 1.58
N VAL A 30 7.57 -2.05 0.96
CA VAL A 30 7.46 -2.55 -0.42
C VAL A 30 6.31 -3.56 -0.52
N GLY A 31 6.26 -4.54 0.39
CA GLY A 31 5.16 -5.52 0.42
C GLY A 31 3.79 -4.86 0.61
N ALA A 32 3.67 -3.91 1.53
CA ALA A 32 2.44 -3.15 1.75
C ALA A 32 2.05 -2.34 0.50
N GLY A 33 3.02 -1.67 -0.13
CA GLY A 33 2.79 -0.91 -1.36
C GLY A 33 2.29 -1.79 -2.52
N LEU A 34 2.88 -2.98 -2.69
CA LEU A 34 2.40 -3.96 -3.67
C LEU A 34 0.98 -4.41 -3.37
N PHE A 35 0.66 -4.67 -2.10
CA PHE A 35 -0.70 -5.05 -1.69
C PHE A 35 -1.70 -3.92 -1.98
N THR A 36 -1.36 -2.67 -1.67
CA THR A 36 -2.18 -1.50 -2.00
C THR A 36 -2.37 -1.35 -3.51
N LEU A 37 -1.34 -1.60 -4.32
CA LEU A 37 -1.43 -1.55 -5.78
C LEU A 37 -2.40 -2.62 -6.32
N VAL A 38 -2.29 -3.85 -5.82
CA VAL A 38 -3.23 -4.93 -6.20
C VAL A 38 -4.65 -4.58 -5.77
N ALA A 39 -4.84 -4.11 -4.53
CA ALA A 39 -6.16 -3.70 -4.04
C ALA A 39 -6.74 -2.56 -4.87
N PHE A 40 -5.90 -1.60 -5.29
CA PHE A 40 -6.28 -0.53 -6.22
C PHE A 40 -6.78 -1.09 -7.56
N GLY A 41 -6.05 -2.03 -8.15
CA GLY A 41 -6.43 -2.66 -9.41
C GLY A 41 -7.74 -3.46 -9.29
N VAL A 42 -7.89 -4.24 -8.23
CA VAL A 42 -9.12 -5.00 -7.93
C VAL A 42 -10.29 -4.04 -7.73
N ALA A 43 -10.14 -2.98 -6.95
CA ALA A 43 -11.19 -1.99 -6.73
C ALA A 43 -11.60 -1.33 -8.06
N GLY A 44 -10.62 -0.91 -8.87
CA GLY A 44 -10.84 -0.31 -10.18
C GLY A 44 -11.58 -1.23 -11.16
N LEU A 45 -11.29 -2.54 -11.15
CA LEU A 45 -11.96 -3.52 -12.00
C LEU A 45 -13.32 -3.95 -11.45
N ALA A 46 -13.47 -4.09 -10.13
CA ALA A 46 -14.72 -4.50 -9.50
C ALA A 46 -15.82 -3.44 -9.66
N THR A 47 -15.43 -2.16 -9.66
CA THR A 47 -16.34 -1.03 -9.88
C THR A 47 -16.36 -0.54 -11.32
N TRP A 48 -15.66 -1.25 -12.22
CA TRP A 48 -15.72 -1.00 -13.65
C TRP A 48 -17.15 -1.28 -14.10
N ASN A 49 -17.84 -0.26 -14.61
CA ASN A 49 -19.28 -0.26 -14.81
C ASN A 49 -19.65 0.25 -16.21
N VAL A 50 -19.85 -0.70 -17.13
CA VAL A 50 -20.33 -0.47 -18.50
C VAL A 50 -21.85 -0.22 -18.55
N ALA A 51 -22.46 0.48 -17.60
CA ALA A 51 -23.93 0.57 -17.50
C ALA A 51 -24.58 1.82 -18.12
N ASP A 52 -23.85 2.63 -18.90
CA ASP A 52 -24.49 3.39 -19.98
C ASP A 52 -23.91 3.00 -21.37
N PRO A 53 -24.20 1.78 -21.85
CA PRO A 53 -23.86 1.32 -23.19
C PRO A 53 -24.90 1.79 -24.23
N SER A 54 -25.93 2.50 -23.78
CA SER A 54 -26.95 3.06 -24.65
C SER A 54 -26.44 4.40 -25.14
N PHE A 55 -26.21 4.55 -26.44
CA PHE A 55 -25.87 5.83 -27.09
C PHE A 55 -27.01 6.88 -27.01
N SER A 56 -27.85 6.81 -25.97
CA SER A 56 -28.95 7.71 -25.68
C SER A 56 -28.51 8.54 -24.48
N HIS A 57 -27.94 9.71 -24.71
CA HIS A 57 -27.42 10.67 -23.71
C HIS A 57 -28.52 11.15 -22.72
N ALA A 58 -29.13 10.25 -21.97
CA ALA A 58 -30.26 10.51 -21.07
C ALA A 58 -29.78 10.99 -19.69
N THR A 59 -28.53 10.71 -19.33
CA THR A 59 -27.86 11.19 -18.13
C THR A 59 -26.49 11.76 -18.48
N ASP A 60 -26.29 13.07 -18.24
CA ASP A 60 -25.02 13.81 -18.45
C ASP A 60 -23.91 13.45 -17.43
N ASN A 61 -23.96 12.25 -16.83
CA ASN A 61 -23.05 11.86 -15.78
C ASN A 61 -21.83 11.12 -16.35
N ILE A 62 -20.63 11.61 -16.08
CA ILE A 62 -19.39 10.93 -16.43
C ILE A 62 -19.27 9.67 -15.55
N VAL A 63 -19.28 8.49 -16.17
CA VAL A 63 -19.09 7.22 -15.46
C VAL A 63 -17.64 7.14 -14.98
N THR A 64 -17.47 6.99 -13.67
CA THR A 64 -16.16 6.86 -13.04
C THR A 64 -16.11 5.65 -12.12
N ASN A 65 -14.96 4.98 -12.11
CA ASN A 65 -14.71 3.93 -11.14
C ASN A 65 -14.51 4.53 -9.71
N ALA A 66 -14.52 3.71 -8.66
CA ALA A 66 -14.27 4.13 -7.27
C ALA A 66 -12.91 4.82 -7.06
N MET A 67 -11.99 4.70 -8.02
CA MET A 67 -10.68 5.36 -8.01
C MET A 67 -10.70 6.72 -8.74
N GLY A 68 -11.86 7.16 -9.24
CA GLY A 68 -12.05 8.44 -9.92
C GLY A 68 -11.57 8.48 -11.37
N TYR A 69 -11.15 7.35 -11.94
CA TYR A 69 -10.78 7.28 -13.35
C TYR A 69 -12.00 7.02 -14.22
N ALA A 70 -12.02 7.69 -15.37
CA ALA A 70 -13.03 7.47 -16.40
C ALA A 70 -12.82 6.10 -17.04
N GLY A 71 -13.91 5.34 -17.13
CA GLY A 71 -14.04 4.22 -18.04
C GLY A 71 -13.63 2.84 -17.52
N ALA A 72 -14.35 1.79 -17.92
CA ALA A 72 -15.60 1.80 -18.67
C ALA A 72 -16.76 1.95 -17.69
#